data_AF-R9GYG6-F1
#
_entry.id   AF-R9GYG6-F1
#
_cell.length_a   1.000
_cell.length_b   1.000
_cell.length_c   1.000
_cell.angle_alpha   90.00
_cell.angle_beta   90.00
_cell.angle_gamma   90.00
#
_symmetry.space_group_name_H-M   'P 1'
#
loop_
_entity.id
_entity.type
_entity.pdbx_description
1 polymer ?
#
loop_
_entity_poly.entity_id
_entity_poly.type
_entity_poly.pdbx_seq_one_letter_code
_entity_poly.pdbx_strand_id
1 'polypeptide(L)' 'METWQVVGIVVDTHNWFGGKKVNIPIVHIRKIEWSDSLVFLDINKADIDQSQLFEEDSYRHLPMLK' A
#
# COMPACT_ATOMS: atom_id res chain seq x y z
N MET A 1 1.51 10.27 -24.88
CA MET A 1 2.56 9.38 -24.37
C MET A 1 1.95 8.64 -23.19
N GLU A 2 1.97 7.32 -23.21
CA GLU A 2 1.57 6.52 -22.05
C GLU A 2 2.72 6.59 -21.03
N THR A 3 2.40 6.92 -19.77
CA THR A 3 3.37 7.03 -18.68
C THR A 3 2.92 6.16 -17.52
N TRP A 4 3.86 5.51 -16.85
CA TRP A 4 3.56 4.73 -15.65
C TRP A 4 3.66 5.62 -14.39
N GLN A 5 2.84 5.29 -13.39
CA GLN A 5 2.85 5.94 -12.08
C GLN A 5 2.64 4.90 -10.98
N VAL A 6 3.32 5.08 -9.85
CA VAL A 6 3.06 4.30 -8.64
C VAL A 6 1.88 4.93 -7.91
N VAL A 7 0.77 4.22 -7.80
CA VAL A 7 -0.48 4.73 -7.18
C VAL A 7 -0.64 4.33 -5.71
N GLY A 8 0.21 3.43 -5.21
CA GLY A 8 0.16 2.95 -3.84
C GLY A 8 1.20 1.86 -3.57
N ILE A 9 1.22 1.38 -2.33
CA ILE A 9 2.08 0.29 -1.87
C ILE A 9 1.26 -0.76 -1.13
N VAL A 10 1.67 -2.02 -1.21
CA VAL A 10 1.07 -3.10 -0.41
C VAL A 10 1.93 -3.31 0.83
N VAL A 11 1.33 -3.21 2.01
CA VAL A 11 1.99 -3.41 3.30
C VAL A 11 1.55 -4.75 3.89
N ASP A 12 2.52 -5.60 4.21
CA ASP A 12 2.31 -6.82 4.97
C ASP A 12 2.35 -6.51 6.46
N THR A 13 1.24 -6.75 7.15
CA THR A 13 1.10 -6.47 8.57
C THR A 13 1.28 -7.71 9.45
N HIS A 14 1.94 -8.79 9.03
CA HIS A 14 2.02 -10.05 9.81
C HIS A 14 2.48 -9.88 11.27
N ASN A 15 3.32 -8.88 11.54
CA ASN A 15 3.78 -8.56 12.88
C ASN A 15 2.73 -7.84 13.76
N TRP A 16 1.58 -7.45 13.19
CA TRP A 16 0.49 -6.72 13.84
C TRP A 16 -0.86 -7.43 13.62
N PHE A 17 -1.63 -7.62 14.71
CA PHE A 17 -3.05 -7.98 14.67
C PHE A 17 -3.42 -9.23 13.84
N GLY A 18 -2.57 -10.26 13.83
CA GLY A 18 -2.87 -11.54 13.14
C GLY A 18 -2.55 -11.54 11.63
N GLY A 19 -2.08 -10.42 11.09
CA GLY A 19 -1.50 -10.34 9.76
C GLY A 19 -2.48 -10.25 8.60
N LYS A 20 -2.34 -9.19 7.80
CA LYS A 20 -2.99 -9.04 6.49
C LYS A 20 -2.14 -8.20 5.56
N LYS A 21 -2.36 -8.34 4.25
CA LYS A 21 -1.84 -7.39 3.26
C LYS A 21 -2.83 -6.24 3.11
N VAL A 22 -2.34 -5.00 3.03
CA VAL A 22 -3.17 -3.79 2.89
C VAL A 22 -2.62 -2.91 1.77
N ASN A 23 -3.48 -2.41 0.88
CA ASN A 23 -3.09 -1.40 -0.10
C ASN A 23 -3.18 0.00 0.51
N ILE A 24 -2.07 0.73 0.48
CA ILE A 24 -1.96 2.10 0.95
C ILE A 24 -1.80 3.02 -0.26
N PRO A 25 -2.81 3.87 -0.56
CA PRO A 25 -2.73 4.84 -1.64
C PRO A 25 -1.58 5.85 -1.42
N ILE A 26 -0.98 6.32 -2.52
CA ILE A 26 0.17 7.25 -2.49
C ILE A 26 -0.12 8.54 -1.71
N VAL A 27 -1.39 8.99 -1.66
CA VAL A 27 -1.82 10.19 -0.93
C VAL A 27 -1.53 10.12 0.58
N HIS A 28 -1.38 8.92 1.13
CA HIS A 28 -1.05 8.73 2.54
C HIS A 28 0.46 8.67 2.79
N ILE A 29 1.31 8.67 1.76
CA ILE A 29 2.77 8.70 1.92
C ILE A 29 3.22 10.12 2.18
N ARG A 30 3.70 10.37 3.40
CA ARG A 30 4.24 11.67 3.83
C ARG A 30 5.67 11.89 3.33
N LYS A 31 6.52 10.87 3.49
CA LYS A 31 7.91 10.88 3.01
C LYS A 31 8.46 9.47 2.84
N ILE A 32 9.46 9.33 1.98
CA ILE A 32 10.26 8.13 1.81
C ILE A 32 11.71 8.47 2.15
N GLU A 33 12.28 7.79 3.14
CA GLU A 33 13.68 7.90 3.52
C GLU A 33 14.43 6.68 2.98
N TRP A 34 15.02 6.85 1.79
CA TRP A 34 15.68 5.78 1.05
C TRP A 34 16.92 5.21 1.76
N SER A 35 17.69 6.07 2.43
CA SER A 35 18.88 5.67 3.20
C SER A 35 18.56 4.60 4.25
N ASP A 36 17.40 4.76 4.90
CA ASP A 36 16.98 3.96 6.04
C ASP A 36 15.90 2.94 5.66
N SER A 37 15.51 2.90 4.37
CA SER A 37 14.43 2.05 3.86
C SER A 37 13.10 2.25 4.63
N LEU A 38 12.78 3.51 4.97
CA LEU A 38 11.58 3.86 5.72
C LEU A 38 10.56 4.60 4.85
N VAL A 39 9.29 4.23 5.01
CA VAL A 39 8.14 4.95 4.43
C VAL A 39 7.29 5.48 5.58
N PHE A 40 7.07 6.79 5.61
CA PHE A 40 6.29 7.46 6.64
C PHE A 40 4.90 7.75 6.11
N LEU A 41 3.88 7.33 6.85
CA LEU A 41 2.49 7.44 6.44
C LEU A 41 1.71 8.42 7.33
N ASP A 42 0.71 9.07 6.77
CA ASP A 42 -0.29 9.88 7.48
C ASP A 42 -1.55 9.06 7.80
N ILE A 43 -1.34 7.86 8.36
CA ILE A 43 -2.39 6.97 8.89
C ILE A 43 -1.89 6.30 10.17
N ASN A 44 -2.81 5.93 11.04
CA ASN A 44 -2.49 5.24 12.28
C ASN A 44 -2.74 3.72 12.17
N LYS A 45 -2.34 2.96 13.19
CA LYS A 45 -2.49 1.49 13.20
C LYS A 45 -3.95 1.01 13.20
N ALA A 46 -4.88 1.77 13.79
CA ALA A 46 -6.30 1.43 13.81
C ALA A 46 -6.92 1.57 12.41
N ASP A 47 -6.51 2.58 11.64
CA ASP A 47 -6.95 2.74 10.23
C ASP A 47 -6.52 1.52 9.40
N ILE A 48 -5.30 1.01 9.63
CA ILE A 48 -4.79 -0.20 8.98
C ILE A 48 -5.56 -1.44 9.43
N ASP A 49 -5.87 -1.56 10.72
CA ASP A 49 -6.63 -2.71 11.24
C ASP A 49 -8.06 -2.77 10.68
N GLN A 50 -8.69 -1.62 10.45
CA GLN A 50 -10.03 -1.51 9.85
C GLN A 50 -10.03 -1.55 8.32
N SER A 51 -8.87 -1.47 7.67
CA SER A 51 -8.79 -1.46 6.21
C SER A 51 -9.23 -2.77 5.58
N GLN A 52 -9.67 -2.71 4.32
CA GLN A 52 -9.92 -3.90 3.53
C GLN A 52 -8.62 -4.71 3.30
N LEU A 53 -8.77 -6.03 3.25
CA LEU A 53 -7.73 -6.95 2.82
C LEU A 53 -7.34 -6.66 1.36
N PHE A 54 -6.03 -6.62 1.11
CA PHE A 54 -5.52 -6.61 -0.26
C PHE A 54 -5.65 -8.00 -0.88
N GLU A 55 -6.53 -8.10 -1.87
CA GLU A 55 -6.73 -9.31 -2.66
C GLU A 55 -5.85 -9.27 -3.91
N GLU A 56 -4.80 -10.08 -3.92
CA GLU A 56 -3.78 -10.05 -4.97
C GLU A 56 -4.35 -10.41 -6.37
N ASP A 57 -5.27 -11.37 -6.42
CA ASP A 57 -5.89 -11.80 -7.68
C ASP A 57 -6.79 -10.74 -8.31
N SER A 58 -7.37 -9.84 -7.51
CA SER A 58 -8.20 -8.73 -8.00
C SER A 58 -7.38 -7.69 -8.79
N TYR A 59 -6.06 -7.62 -8.54
CA TYR A 59 -5.15 -6.72 -9.27
C TYR A 59 -4.52 -7.36 -10.51
N ARG A 60 -4.40 -8.70 -10.55
CA ARG A 60 -3.88 -9.43 -11.72
C ARG A 60 -4.79 -9.35 -12.95
N HIS A 61 -6.07 -9.04 -12.74
CA HIS A 61 -7.08 -8.93 -13.78
C HIS A 61 -7.46 -7.47 -14.10
N LEU A 62 -6.83 -6.49 -13.45
CA LEU A 62 -7.00 -5.10 -13.87
C LEU A 62 -6.53 -5.03 -15.33
N PRO A 63 -7.35 -4.50 -16.26
CA PRO A 63 -6.86 -4.23 -17.59
C PRO A 63 -5.64 -3.33 -17.39
N MET A 64 -4.46 -3.84 -17.77
CA MET A 64 -3.24 -3.05 -17.69
C MET A 64 -3.57 -1.71 -18.33
N LEU A 65 -3.51 -0.64 -17.54
CA LEU A 65 -3.79 0.71 -18.00
C LEU A 65 -2.94 0.90 -19.26
N LYS A 66 -3.60 0.93 -20.41
CA LYS A 66 -3.02 1.43 -21.66
C LYS A 66 -2.87 2.93 -21.45
#